data_AF-A0A366IFI8-F1
#
_entry.id   AF-A0A366IFI8-F1
#
_cell.length_a   1.000
_cell.length_b   1.000
_cell.length_c   1.000
_cell.angle_alpha   90.00
_cell.angle_beta   90.00
_cell.angle_gamma   90.00
#
_symmetry.space_group_name_H-M   'P 1'
#
loop_
_entity.id
_entity.type
_entity.pdbx_description
1 polymer ?
#
loop_
_entity_poly.entity_id
_entity_poly.type
_entity_poly.pdbx_seq_one_letter_code
_entity_poly.pdbx_strand_id
1 'polypeptide(L)'
;MESDHLKRLHRNIEVLKSILTDKEVKKLDFDLLQRVIIRLNSFDCNECGRYLQEIDEHTKMLIEKGNPVDKSDFKEYHKKMSGIISHLEKEHKLVREGYYMSVYMSIGMSIGLVFGLSIFENNIALGLPIGMSIGIAIGSGLDADAKKKGRII
;
A
#
# COMPACT_ATOMS: atom_id res chain seq x y z
N MET A 1 -2.76 -24.40 -1.53
CA MET A 1 -4.16 -24.66 -1.88
C MET A 1 -4.89 -23.34 -1.67
N GLU A 2 -5.16 -22.61 -2.76
CA GLU A 2 -5.82 -21.30 -2.69
C GLU A 2 -7.22 -21.49 -2.10
N SER A 3 -7.55 -20.77 -1.02
CA SER A 3 -8.80 -20.97 -0.29
C SER A 3 -9.99 -20.70 -1.23
N ASP A 4 -11.04 -21.53 -1.20
CA ASP A 4 -12.26 -21.31 -2.01
C ASP A 4 -12.89 -19.92 -1.78
N HIS A 5 -12.55 -19.28 -0.66
CA HIS A 5 -12.91 -17.90 -0.32
C HIS A 5 -12.23 -16.86 -1.24
N LEU A 6 -10.93 -17.01 -1.52
CA LEU A 6 -10.17 -16.13 -2.42
C LEU A 6 -10.73 -16.15 -3.84
N LYS A 7 -11.06 -17.35 -4.36
CA LYS A 7 -11.64 -17.51 -5.70
C LYS A 7 -13.00 -16.82 -5.83
N ARG A 8 -13.81 -16.85 -4.77
CA ARG A 8 -15.10 -16.14 -4.72
C ARG A 8 -14.92 -14.62 -4.71
N LEU A 9 -14.03 -14.12 -3.85
CA LEU A 9 -13.70 -12.69 -3.80
C LEU A 9 -13.16 -12.16 -5.14
N HIS A 10 -12.25 -12.92 -5.77
CA HIS A 10 -11.71 -12.55 -7.08
C HIS A 10 -12.80 -12.42 -8.14
N ARG A 11 -13.73 -13.38 -8.18
CA ARG A 11 -14.87 -13.35 -9.10
C ARG A 11 -15.80 -12.17 -8.83
N ASN A 12 -16.10 -11.88 -7.57
CA ASN A 12 -16.94 -10.73 -7.19
C ASN A 12 -16.30 -9.39 -7.60
N ILE A 13 -14.98 -9.29 -7.42
CA ILE A 13 -14.20 -8.12 -7.84
C ILE A 13 -14.22 -7.95 -9.36
N GLU A 14 -14.11 -9.04 -10.11
CA GLU A 14 -14.13 -9.01 -11.57
C GLU A 14 -15.51 -8.61 -12.13
N VAL A 15 -16.58 -9.11 -11.50
CA VAL A 15 -17.95 -8.66 -11.78
C VAL A 15 -18.11 -7.17 -11.47
N LEU A 16 -17.64 -6.70 -10.31
CA LEU A 16 -17.70 -5.28 -9.95
C LEU A 16 -16.94 -4.40 -10.96
N LYS A 17 -15.76 -4.85 -11.41
CA LYS A 17 -14.98 -4.16 -12.45
C LYS A 17 -15.73 -4.04 -13.78
N SER A 18 -16.56 -5.02 -14.12
CA SER A 18 -17.38 -4.99 -15.35
C SER A 18 -18.59 -4.03 -15.27
N ILE A 19 -19.03 -3.68 -14.06
CA ILE A 19 -20.18 -2.78 -13.81
C ILE A 19 -19.73 -1.31 -13.70
N LEU A 20 -18.45 -1.08 -13.39
CA LEU A 20 -17.88 0.24 -13.16
C LEU A 20 -17.26 0.83 -14.43
N THR A 21 -17.26 2.16 -14.52
CA THR A 21 -16.54 2.89 -15.57
C THR A 21 -15.03 2.91 -15.31
N ASP A 22 -14.22 3.11 -16.35
CA ASP A 22 -12.75 3.19 -16.22
C ASP A 22 -12.27 4.23 -15.19
N LYS A 23 -13.01 5.34 -15.04
CA LYS A 23 -12.73 6.37 -14.04
C LYS A 23 -12.95 5.85 -12.62
N GLU A 24 -13.99 5.06 -12.40
CA GLU A 24 -14.33 4.49 -11.11
C GLU A 24 -13.38 3.34 -10.76
N VAL A 25 -13.00 2.51 -11.74
CA VAL A 25 -11.98 1.47 -11.60
C VAL A 25 -10.64 2.04 -11.14
N LYS A 26 -10.17 3.14 -11.76
CA LYS A 26 -8.95 3.82 -11.31
C LYS A 26 -9.06 4.39 -9.91
N LYS A 27 -10.25 4.83 -9.50
CA LYS A 27 -10.49 5.47 -8.20
C LYS A 27 -10.62 4.44 -7.06
N LEU A 28 -11.09 3.23 -7.36
CA LEU A 28 -11.11 2.11 -6.40
C LEU A 28 -9.74 1.44 -6.24
N ASP A 29 -8.80 1.65 -7.17
CA ASP A 29 -7.47 1.02 -7.17
C ASP A 29 -7.58 -0.51 -6.97
N PHE A 30 -8.19 -1.17 -7.95
CA PHE A 30 -8.44 -2.61 -7.91
C PHE A 30 -7.16 -3.45 -7.78
N ASP A 31 -6.02 -2.93 -8.25
CA ASP A 31 -4.72 -3.58 -8.10
C ASP A 31 -4.30 -3.62 -6.62
N LEU A 32 -4.47 -2.51 -5.90
CA LEU A 32 -4.26 -2.47 -4.45
C LEU A 32 -5.21 -3.40 -3.70
N LEU A 33 -6.50 -3.41 -4.07
CA LEU A 33 -7.50 -4.30 -3.45
C LEU A 33 -7.10 -5.77 -3.57
N GLN A 34 -6.67 -6.21 -4.76
CA GLN A 34 -6.22 -7.58 -4.97
C GLN A 34 -4.98 -7.92 -4.14
N ARG A 35 -3.99 -7.03 -4.10
CA ARG A 35 -2.78 -7.23 -3.29
C ARG A 35 -3.12 -7.35 -1.81
N VAL A 36 -3.98 -6.48 -1.28
CA VAL A 36 -4.44 -6.50 0.11
C VAL A 36 -5.15 -7.82 0.44
N ILE A 37 -6.08 -8.29 -0.40
CA ILE A 37 -6.82 -9.54 -0.17
C ILE A 37 -5.89 -10.76 -0.13
N ILE A 38 -4.94 -10.85 -1.08
CA ILE A 38 -3.95 -11.93 -1.10
C ILE A 38 -3.12 -11.92 0.18
N ARG A 39 -2.69 -10.73 0.62
CA ARG A 39 -1.92 -10.57 1.86
C ARG A 39 -2.72 -10.95 3.09
N LEU A 40 -3.94 -10.45 3.25
CA LEU A 40 -4.82 -10.81 4.37
C LEU A 40 -5.01 -12.33 4.50
N ASN A 41 -5.22 -13.04 3.38
CA ASN A 41 -5.37 -14.50 3.41
C ASN A 41 -4.04 -15.25 3.66
N SER A 42 -2.89 -14.59 3.51
CA SER A 42 -1.58 -15.23 3.70
C SER A 42 -1.12 -15.29 5.17
N PHE A 43 -1.76 -14.54 6.06
CA PHE A 43 -1.46 -14.54 7.49
C PHE A 43 -2.46 -15.38 8.28
N ASP A 44 -1.98 -16.13 9.26
CA ASP A 44 -2.81 -16.81 10.25
C ASP A 44 -3.24 -15.79 11.33
N CYS A 45 -4.21 -14.94 10.99
CA CYS A 45 -4.65 -13.81 11.81
C CYS A 45 -6.19 -13.69 11.82
N ASN A 46 -6.77 -13.67 13.02
CA ASN A 46 -8.22 -13.57 13.21
C ASN A 46 -8.79 -12.23 12.72
N GLU A 47 -8.06 -11.13 12.89
CA GLU A 47 -8.48 -9.82 12.38
C GLU A 47 -8.41 -9.76 10.85
N CYS A 48 -7.43 -10.42 10.23
CA CYS A 48 -7.37 -10.56 8.78
C CYS A 48 -8.60 -11.28 8.21
N GLY A 49 -9.07 -12.34 8.89
CA GLY A 49 -10.31 -13.04 8.54
C GLY A 49 -11.55 -12.14 8.60
N ARG A 50 -11.65 -11.29 9.63
CA ARG A 50 -12.73 -10.29 9.74
C ARG A 50 -12.69 -9.27 8.61
N TYR A 51 -11.51 -8.72 8.29
CA TYR A 51 -11.38 -7.77 7.19
C TYR A 51 -11.74 -8.38 5.83
N LEU A 52 -11.42 -9.66 5.61
CA LEU A 52 -11.85 -10.37 4.40
C LEU A 52 -13.37 -10.50 4.30
N GLN A 53 -14.06 -10.75 5.42
CA GLN A 53 -15.52 -10.78 5.46
C GLN A 53 -16.11 -9.39 5.19
N GLU A 54 -15.57 -8.34 5.82
CA GLU A 54 -16.01 -6.96 5.61
C GLU A 54 -15.82 -6.52 4.14
N ILE A 55 -14.74 -6.94 3.48
CA ILE A 55 -14.53 -6.70 2.04
C ILE A 55 -15.59 -7.43 1.21
N ASP A 56 -15.89 -8.70 1.50
CA ASP A 56 -16.87 -9.49 0.73
C ASP A 56 -18.28 -8.90 0.85
N GLU A 57 -18.70 -8.54 2.07
CA GLU A 57 -19.97 -7.88 2.33
C GLU A 57 -20.07 -6.53 1.61
N HIS A 58 -19.02 -5.70 1.68
CA HIS A 58 -19.03 -4.40 1.03
C HIS A 58 -19.03 -4.51 -0.50
N THR A 59 -18.33 -5.50 -1.06
CA THR A 59 -18.35 -5.80 -2.50
C THR A 59 -19.74 -6.23 -2.95
N LYS A 60 -20.43 -7.08 -2.18
CA LYS A 60 -21.82 -7.47 -2.46
C LYS A 60 -22.77 -6.28 -2.43
N MET A 61 -22.68 -5.42 -1.41
CA MET A 61 -23.52 -4.22 -1.35
C MET A 61 -23.32 -3.30 -2.56
N LEU A 62 -22.08 -3.14 -3.04
CA LEU A 62 -21.78 -2.33 -4.23
C LEU A 62 -22.32 -2.98 -5.52
N ILE A 63 -22.27 -4.31 -5.63
CA ILE A 63 -22.85 -5.05 -6.76
C ILE A 63 -24.38 -4.91 -6.76
N GLU A 64 -25.04 -5.04 -5.61
CA GLU A 64 -26.50 -4.90 -5.47
C GLU A 64 -26.99 -3.48 -5.74
N LYS A 65 -26.21 -2.46 -5.34
CA LYS A 65 -26.52 -1.05 -5.59
C LYS A 65 -26.43 -0.70 -7.09
N GLY A 66 -25.57 -1.39 -7.85
CA GLY A 66 -25.36 -1.12 -9.26
C GLY A 66 -24.70 0.25 -9.52
N ASN A 67 -24.81 0.75 -10.76
CA ASN A 67 -24.26 2.05 -11.17
C ASN A 67 -25.38 3.11 -11.12
N PRO A 68 -25.16 4.34 -10.59
CA PRO A 68 -23.87 4.92 -10.19
C PRO A 68 -23.45 4.68 -8.75
N VAL A 69 -22.15 4.43 -8.59
CA VAL A 69 -21.46 4.50 -7.31
C VAL A 69 -21.23 5.97 -6.99
N ASP A 70 -21.70 6.42 -5.83
CA ASP A 70 -21.69 7.83 -5.47
C ASP A 70 -20.42 8.19 -4.68
N LYS A 71 -20.17 9.50 -4.49
CA LYS A 71 -18.98 9.99 -3.78
C LYS A 71 -18.85 9.47 -2.34
N SER A 72 -19.97 9.17 -1.67
CA SER A 72 -19.97 8.68 -0.29
C SER A 72 -19.47 7.23 -0.22
N ASP A 73 -19.81 6.41 -1.22
CA ASP A 73 -19.30 5.03 -1.33
C ASP A 73 -17.77 5.00 -1.45
N PHE A 74 -17.19 5.85 -2.31
CA PHE A 74 -15.72 5.94 -2.43
C PHE A 74 -15.06 6.37 -1.11
N LYS A 75 -15.69 7.29 -0.37
CA LYS A 75 -15.15 7.78 0.90
C LYS A 75 -15.17 6.68 1.95
N GLU A 76 -16.24 5.91 2.02
CA GLU A 76 -16.35 4.78 2.94
C GLU A 76 -15.36 3.67 2.58
N TYR A 77 -15.25 3.33 1.29
CA TYR A 77 -14.25 2.40 0.77
C TYR A 77 -12.82 2.79 1.16
N HIS A 78 -12.41 4.04 0.92
CA HIS A 78 -11.08 4.51 1.29
C HIS A 78 -10.84 4.50 2.80
N LYS A 79 -11.86 4.81 3.61
CA LYS A 79 -11.76 4.76 5.07
C LYS A 79 -11.51 3.32 5.55
N LYS A 80 -12.26 2.35 5.03
CA LYS A 80 -12.08 0.92 5.34
C LYS A 80 -10.71 0.42 4.88
N MET A 81 -10.34 0.74 3.63
CA MET A 81 -9.04 0.36 3.07
C MET A 81 -7.86 0.91 3.89
N SER A 82 -7.95 2.16 4.35
CA SER A 82 -6.93 2.76 5.22
C SER A 82 -6.80 2.02 6.56
N GLY A 83 -7.92 1.57 7.14
CA GLY A 83 -7.93 0.74 8.35
C GLY A 83 -7.24 -0.60 8.14
N ILE A 84 -7.55 -1.28 7.04
CA ILE A 84 -6.94 -2.57 6.66
C ILE A 84 -5.44 -2.41 6.43
N ILE A 85 -5.03 -1.39 5.69
CA ILE A 85 -3.61 -1.10 5.45
C ILE A 85 -2.90 -0.80 6.79
N SER A 86 -3.53 -0.04 7.68
CA SER A 86 -2.95 0.26 9.00
C SER A 86 -2.77 -1.00 9.86
N HIS A 87 -3.72 -1.95 9.81
CA HIS A 87 -3.59 -3.24 10.49
C HIS A 87 -2.43 -4.05 9.89
N LEU A 88 -2.37 -4.15 8.56
CA LEU A 88 -1.31 -4.84 7.82
C LEU A 88 0.09 -4.24 8.10
N GLU A 89 0.19 -2.92 8.20
CA GLU A 89 1.42 -2.20 8.54
C GLU A 89 1.87 -2.48 9.98
N LYS A 90 0.93 -2.46 10.94
CA LYS A 90 1.25 -2.60 12.38
C LYS A 90 1.50 -4.05 12.80
N GLU A 91 0.59 -4.95 12.47
CA GLU A 91 0.60 -6.33 12.96
C GLU A 91 1.46 -7.24 12.07
N HIS A 92 1.50 -6.96 10.76
CA HIS A 92 2.18 -7.82 9.78
C HIS A 92 3.44 -7.18 9.18
N LYS A 93 3.79 -5.96 9.61
CA LYS A 93 4.98 -5.21 9.15
C LYS A 93 5.06 -5.11 7.63
N LEU A 94 3.91 -4.99 6.98
CA LEU A 94 3.83 -4.70 5.55
C LEU A 94 4.16 -3.24 5.32
N VAL A 95 4.80 -2.94 4.20
CA VAL A 95 5.15 -1.60 3.79
C VAL A 95 4.77 -1.40 2.33
N ARG A 96 4.44 -0.17 1.94
CA ARG A 96 4.21 0.17 0.53
C ARG A 96 5.52 0.09 -0.23
N GLU A 97 5.45 -0.21 -1.53
CA GLU A 97 6.64 -0.15 -2.38
C GLU A 97 7.25 1.26 -2.34
N GLY A 98 8.57 1.36 -2.11
CA GLY A 98 9.26 2.65 -2.01
C GLY A 98 9.17 3.32 -0.63
N TYR A 99 8.54 2.68 0.37
CA TYR A 99 8.39 3.26 1.70
C TYR A 99 9.75 3.57 2.34
N TYR A 100 10.65 2.60 2.43
CA TYR A 100 11.95 2.84 3.05
C TYR A 100 12.84 3.74 2.21
N MET A 101 12.79 3.63 0.87
CA MET A 101 13.47 4.59 -0.01
C MET A 101 13.04 6.03 0.29
N SER A 102 11.74 6.31 0.37
CA SER A 102 11.25 7.66 0.63
C SER A 102 11.68 8.20 1.99
N VAL A 103 11.54 7.39 3.05
CA VAL A 103 11.95 7.76 4.42
C VAL A 103 13.45 8.04 4.50
N TYR A 104 14.28 7.12 4.01
CA TYR A 104 15.74 7.25 4.12
C TYR A 104 16.32 8.27 3.14
N MET A 105 15.66 8.56 2.02
CA MET A 105 16.00 9.68 1.15
C MET A 105 15.78 11.02 1.88
N SER A 106 14.64 11.21 2.56
CA SER A 106 14.38 12.43 3.35
C SER A 106 15.40 12.61 4.49
N ILE A 107 15.77 11.52 5.17
CA ILE A 107 16.81 11.53 6.20
C ILE A 107 18.18 11.86 5.59
N GLY A 108 18.55 11.19 4.49
CA GLY A 108 19.80 11.39 3.78
C GLY A 108 19.97 12.82 3.27
N MET A 109 18.91 13.42 2.71
CA MET A 109 18.93 14.82 2.27
C MET A 109 19.11 15.78 3.46
N SER A 110 18.39 15.56 4.56
CA SER A 110 18.52 16.39 5.78
C SER A 110 19.94 16.35 6.32
N ILE A 111 20.53 15.15 6.39
CA ILE A 111 21.90 14.94 6.86
C ILE A 111 22.91 15.57 5.89
N GLY A 112 22.74 15.35 4.58
CA GLY A 112 23.61 15.91 3.55
C GLY A 112 23.59 17.43 3.51
N LEU A 113 22.44 18.05 3.76
CA LEU A 113 22.32 19.50 3.89
C LEU A 113 23.09 20.04 5.10
N VAL A 114 22.90 19.43 6.28
CA VAL A 114 23.62 19.84 7.51
C VAL A 114 25.13 19.68 7.35
N PHE A 115 25.59 18.56 6.78
CA PHE A 115 27.01 18.36 6.52
C PHE A 115 27.56 19.33 5.46
N GLY A 116 26.79 19.58 4.40
CA GLY A 116 27.13 20.57 3.36
C GLY A 116 27.32 21.98 3.93
N LEU A 117 26.47 22.37 4.87
CA LEU A 117 26.54 23.68 5.54
C LEU A 117 27.66 23.74 6.58
N SER A 118 27.76 22.74 7.46
CA SER A 118 28.63 22.82 8.64
C SER A 118 30.05 22.29 8.42
N ILE A 119 30.22 21.20 7.68
CA ILE A 119 31.52 20.52 7.54
C ILE A 119 32.22 20.91 6.25
N PHE A 120 31.48 21.13 5.17
CA PHE A 120 32.05 21.47 3.86
C PHE A 120 32.06 22.98 3.57
N GLU A 121 32.14 23.83 4.60
CA GLU A 121 32.23 25.30 4.43
C GLU A 121 31.12 25.89 3.54
N ASN A 122 29.86 25.53 3.81
CA ASN A 122 28.69 25.88 2.97
C ASN A 122 28.67 25.27 1.56
N ASN A 123 29.48 24.24 1.29
CA ASN A 123 29.42 23.49 0.04
C ASN A 123 28.32 22.41 0.06
N ILE A 124 27.09 22.90 -0.06
CA ILE A 124 25.87 22.08 -0.21
C ILE A 124 25.96 21.18 -1.45
N ALA A 125 26.68 21.61 -2.49
CA ALA A 125 26.86 20.84 -3.72
C ALA A 125 27.65 19.54 -3.52
N LEU A 126 28.46 19.43 -2.47
CA LEU A 126 29.09 18.17 -2.06
C LEU A 126 28.26 17.41 -1.02
N GLY A 127 27.66 18.11 -0.06
CA GLY A 127 26.91 17.48 1.04
C GLY A 127 25.63 16.77 0.60
N LEU A 128 24.81 17.41 -0.25
CA LEU A 128 23.53 16.85 -0.70
C LEU A 128 23.68 15.55 -1.50
N PRO A 129 24.54 15.46 -2.53
CA PRO A 129 24.73 14.21 -3.26
C PRO A 129 25.19 13.06 -2.37
N ILE A 130 26.10 13.32 -1.42
CA ILE A 130 26.57 12.30 -0.47
C ILE A 130 25.41 11.80 0.39
N GLY A 131 24.65 12.71 1.00
CA GLY A 131 23.50 12.37 1.83
C GLY A 131 22.42 11.62 1.07
N MET A 132 22.11 12.05 -0.15
CA MET A 132 21.15 11.39 -1.04
C MET A 132 21.62 9.99 -1.44
N SER A 133 22.90 9.81 -1.77
CA SER A 133 23.47 8.51 -2.16
C SER A 133 23.31 7.48 -1.03
N ILE A 134 23.62 7.89 0.20
CA ILE A 134 23.48 7.04 1.39
C ILE A 134 22.00 6.72 1.66
N GLY A 135 21.13 7.73 1.58
CA GLY A 135 19.69 7.55 1.76
C GLY A 135 19.08 6.58 0.74
N ILE A 136 19.48 6.68 -0.53
CA ILE A 136 19.05 5.75 -1.59
C ILE A 136 19.60 4.35 -1.34
N ALA A 137 20.89 4.21 -1.02
CA ALA A 137 21.51 2.89 -0.82
C ALA A 137 20.83 2.11 0.33
N ILE A 138 20.61 2.76 1.48
CA ILE A 138 19.95 2.12 2.62
C ILE A 138 18.48 1.87 2.33
N GLY A 139 17.77 2.89 1.83
CA GLY A 139 16.33 2.80 1.59
C GLY A 139 15.96 1.76 0.53
N SER A 140 16.68 1.73 -0.59
CA SER A 140 16.48 0.71 -1.64
C SER A 140 16.86 -0.69 -1.18
N GLY A 141 17.87 -0.85 -0.33
CA GLY A 141 18.23 -2.12 0.29
C GLY A 141 17.12 -2.67 1.19
N LEU A 142 16.52 -1.80 2.01
CA LEU A 142 15.40 -2.15 2.89
C LEU A 142 14.11 -2.46 2.10
N ASP A 143 13.82 -1.69 1.05
CA ASP A 143 12.68 -2.00 0.16
C ASP A 143 12.90 -3.32 -0.60
N ALA A 144 14.13 -3.61 -1.04
CA ALA A 144 14.45 -4.90 -1.67
C ALA A 144 14.32 -6.08 -0.69
N ASP A 145 14.71 -5.90 0.57
CA ASP A 145 14.51 -6.90 1.62
C ASP A 145 13.01 -7.11 1.93
N ALA A 146 12.24 -6.03 2.03
CA ALA A 146 10.78 -6.10 2.18
C ALA A 146 10.14 -6.83 0.99
N LYS A 147 10.60 -6.57 -0.24
CA LYS A 147 10.15 -7.28 -1.45
C LYS A 147 10.46 -8.77 -1.38
N LYS A 148 11.69 -9.14 -1.03
CA LYS A 148 12.12 -10.55 -0.87
C LYS A 148 11.33 -11.29 0.20
N LYS A 149 10.99 -10.62 1.30
CA LYS A 149 10.22 -11.19 2.41
C LYS A 149 8.71 -11.17 2.19
N GLY A 150 8.24 -10.71 1.02
CA GLY A 150 6.81 -10.60 0.73
C GLY A 150 6.10 -9.62 1.66
N ARG A 151 6.79 -8.57 2.11
CA ARG A 151 6.24 -7.53 2.98
C ARG A 151 5.80 -6.28 2.22
N ILE A 152 5.63 -6.38 0.90
CA ILE A 152 5.12 -5.28 0.06
C ILE A 152 3.62 -5.46 -0.21
N ILE A 153 2.86 -4.38 0.00
CA ILE A 153 1.43 -4.20 -0.36
C ILE A 153 1.24 -3.25 -1.53
#